data_AF-A0A2V9IHW1-F1
#
_entry.id   AF-A0A2V9IHW1-F1
#
_cell.length_a   1.000
_cell.length_b   1.000
_cell.length_c   1.000
_cell.angle_alpha   90.00
_cell.angle_beta   90.00
_cell.angle_gamma   90.00
#
_symmetry.space_group_name_H-M   'P 1'
#
loop_
_entity.id
_entity.type
_entity.pdbx_description
1 polymer ?
#
loop_
_entity_poly.entity_id
_entity_poly.type
_entity_poly.pdbx_seq_one_letter_code
_entity_poly.pdbx_strand_id
1 'polypeptide(L)'
;MRRLIQILPGLVVIAGLLVTCVPGSYAQSAQITGRVTDPSGAVVPGVEIAVTNVQTSVQKTIVTNGAGIYVLPFLVPGTYKARIHKKGVP
;
A
#
# COMPACT_ATOMS: atom_id res chain seq x y z
N MET A 1 -15.41 41.59 -35.35
CA MET A 1 -14.51 41.84 -34.20
C MET A 1 -15.23 41.80 -32.85
N ARG A 2 -16.39 42.46 -32.66
CA ARG A 2 -17.15 42.43 -31.38
C ARG A 2 -17.59 41.03 -30.90
N ARG A 3 -18.01 40.14 -31.82
CA ARG A 3 -18.42 38.77 -31.47
C ARG A 3 -17.27 37.89 -30.97
N LEU A 4 -16.03 38.17 -31.40
CA LEU A 4 -14.84 37.43 -30.97
C LEU A 4 -14.48 37.74 -29.50
N ILE A 5 -14.76 38.96 -29.06
CA ILE A 5 -14.47 39.42 -27.69
C ILE A 5 -15.47 38.84 -26.68
N GLN A 6 -16.70 38.54 -27.10
CA GLN A 6 -17.76 38.03 -26.22
C GLN A 6 -17.61 36.54 -25.86
N ILE A 7 -16.85 35.75 -26.64
CA ILE A 7 -16.65 34.30 -26.41
C ILE A 7 -15.42 34.00 -25.55
N LEU A 8 -14.45 34.92 -25.49
CA LEU A 8 -13.23 34.80 -24.68
C LEU A 8 -13.47 34.48 -23.20
N PRO A 9 -14.37 35.16 -22.46
CA PRO A 9 -14.55 34.87 -21.03
C PRO A 9 -15.13 33.47 -20.79
N GLY A 10 -16.06 33.00 -21.64
CA GLY A 10 -16.59 31.64 -21.54
C GLY A 10 -15.52 30.57 -21.77
N LEU A 11 -14.62 30.82 -22.72
CA LEU A 11 -13.52 29.91 -23.02
C LEU A 11 -12.48 29.86 -21.88
N VAL A 12 -12.21 30.99 -21.23
CA VAL A 12 -11.35 31.07 -20.04
C VAL A 12 -11.97 30.34 -18.84
N VAL A 13 -13.27 30.46 -18.63
CA VAL A 13 -13.98 29.75 -17.54
C VAL A 13 -13.99 28.23 -17.77
N ILE A 14 -14.25 27.77 -19.00
CA ILE A 14 -14.23 26.35 -19.35
C ILE A 14 -12.81 25.78 -19.19
N ALA A 15 -11.79 26.51 -19.67
CA ALA A 15 -10.40 26.12 -19.48
C ALA A 15 -10.01 26.05 -18.01
N GLY A 16 -10.43 27.02 -17.19
CA GLY A 16 -10.20 27.01 -15.73
C GLY A 16 -10.87 25.84 -15.03
N LEU A 17 -12.10 25.47 -15.42
CA LEU A 17 -12.82 24.35 -14.84
C LEU A 17 -12.13 23.00 -15.12
N LEU A 18 -11.60 22.83 -16.35
CA LEU A 18 -10.88 21.62 -16.75
C LEU A 18 -9.57 21.41 -15.97
N VAL A 19 -8.91 22.50 -15.53
CA VAL A 19 -7.66 22.42 -14.72
C VAL A 19 -7.93 21.92 -13.30
N THR A 20 -9.13 22.13 -12.74
CA THR A 20 -9.45 21.68 -11.38
C THR A 20 -9.80 20.19 -11.27
N CYS A 21 -10.03 19.52 -12.40
CA CYS A 21 -10.34 18.10 -12.46
C CYS A 21 -9.07 17.23 -12.64
N VAL A 22 -7.98 17.57 -11.95
CA VAL A 22 -6.84 16.65 -11.83
C VAL A 22 -7.02 15.88 -10.52
N PRO A 23 -7.44 14.59 -10.56
CA PRO A 23 -7.43 13.78 -9.37
C PRO A 23 -6.00 13.73 -8.84
N GLY A 24 -5.81 14.15 -7.58
CA GLY A 24 -4.51 14.04 -6.91
C GLY A 24 -4.01 12.60 -7.02
N SER A 25 -2.83 12.42 -7.60
CA SER A 25 -2.21 11.10 -7.72
C SER A 25 -1.62 10.71 -6.37
N TYR A 26 -2.30 9.84 -5.63
CA TYR A 26 -1.79 9.34 -4.35
C TYR A 26 -0.90 8.11 -4.60
N ALA A 27 0.40 8.32 -4.81
CA ALA A 27 1.41 7.25 -4.87
C ALA A 27 1.82 6.77 -3.46
N GLN A 28 0.85 6.63 -2.55
CA GLN A 28 1.15 6.22 -1.18
C GLN A 28 1.40 4.71 -1.14
N SER A 29 2.53 4.34 -0.53
CA SER A 29 2.94 2.95 -0.32
C SER A 29 3.20 2.75 1.17
N ALA A 30 2.75 1.63 1.69
CA ALA A 30 3.02 1.18 3.04
C ALA A 30 3.95 -0.05 3.01
N GLN A 31 4.60 -0.28 4.15
CA GLN A 31 5.47 -1.43 4.35
C GLN A 31 5.22 -2.00 5.75
N ILE A 32 5.17 -3.33 5.85
CA ILE A 32 5.16 -4.03 7.14
C ILE A 32 6.49 -4.78 7.25
N THR A 33 7.20 -4.56 8.36
CA THR A 33 8.42 -5.30 8.71
C THR A 33 8.32 -5.83 10.12
N GLY A 34 9.14 -6.83 10.43
CA GLY A 34 9.26 -7.34 11.79
C GLY A 34 10.30 -8.43 11.90
N ARG A 35 10.43 -8.96 13.12
CA ARG A 35 11.34 -10.05 13.46
C ARG A 35 10.59 -11.07 14.30
N VAL A 36 10.71 -12.35 13.92
CA VAL A 36 10.10 -13.45 14.67
C VAL A 36 11.12 -14.06 15.62
N THR A 37 10.72 -14.15 16.88
CA THR A 37 11.49 -14.77 17.97
C THR A 37 10.65 -15.79 18.70
N ASP A 38 11.30 -16.74 19.38
CA ASP A 38 10.65 -17.66 20.30
C ASP A 38 10.63 -17.10 21.75
N PRO A 39 9.99 -17.78 22.72
CA PRO A 39 9.95 -17.30 24.11
C PRO A 39 11.31 -17.18 24.80
N SER A 40 12.36 -17.82 24.29
CA SER A 40 13.74 -17.66 24.78
C SER A 40 14.44 -16.43 24.19
N GLY A 41 13.84 -15.80 23.18
CA GLY A 41 14.40 -14.67 22.43
C GLY A 41 15.24 -15.08 21.22
N ALA A 42 15.34 -16.38 20.91
CA ALA A 42 16.06 -16.84 19.74
C ALA A 42 15.29 -16.54 18.44
N VAL A 43 16.03 -16.26 17.36
CA VAL A 43 15.40 -15.95 16.06
C VAL A 43 14.81 -17.19 15.40
N VAL A 44 13.67 -17.01 14.75
CA VAL A 44 12.97 -18.12 14.10
C VAL A 44 12.91 -17.91 12.59
N PRO A 45 13.81 -18.56 11.82
CA PRO A 45 13.76 -18.55 10.36
C PRO A 45 12.66 -19.46 9.82
N GLY A 46 12.28 -19.24 8.56
CA GLY A 46 11.35 -20.11 7.83
C GLY A 46 9.89 -20.00 8.29
N VAL A 47 9.51 -18.89 8.91
CA VAL A 47 8.14 -18.64 9.36
C VAL A 47 7.37 -17.94 8.25
N GLU A 48 6.22 -18.50 7.87
CA GLU A 48 5.31 -17.89 6.92
C GLU A 48 4.50 -16.79 7.61
N ILE A 49 4.51 -15.60 7.01
CA ILE A 49 3.77 -14.42 7.45
C ILE A 49 2.81 -14.04 6.34
N ALA A 50 1.52 -14.20 6.59
CA ALA A 50 0.46 -13.80 5.67
C ALA A 50 -0.24 -12.55 6.21
N VAL A 51 -0.22 -11.46 5.45
CA VAL A 51 -0.96 -10.23 5.76
C VAL A 51 -2.13 -10.07 4.81
N THR A 52 -3.32 -9.86 5.35
CA THR A 52 -4.55 -9.66 4.57
C THR A 52 -5.07 -8.26 4.83
N ASN A 53 -5.25 -7.46 3.76
CA ASN A 53 -5.89 -6.16 3.86
C ASN A 53 -7.36 -6.37 4.23
N VAL A 54 -7.82 -5.75 5.31
CA VAL A 54 -9.17 -5.96 5.86
C VAL A 54 -10.26 -5.40 4.95
N GLN A 55 -9.95 -4.35 4.17
CA GLN A 55 -10.92 -3.70 3.29
C GLN A 55 -11.02 -4.40 1.93
N THR A 56 -9.89 -4.85 1.38
CA THR A 56 -9.85 -5.42 0.02
C THR A 56 -9.74 -6.93 -0.02
N SER A 57 -9.53 -7.59 1.13
CA SER A 57 -9.23 -9.03 1.25
C SER A 57 -7.99 -9.50 0.48
N VAL A 58 -7.20 -8.58 -0.09
CA VAL A 58 -5.94 -8.90 -0.77
C VAL A 58 -4.94 -9.42 0.25
N GLN A 59 -4.41 -10.61 0.00
CA GLN A 59 -3.40 -11.25 0.85
C GLN A 59 -2.01 -11.15 0.19
N LYS A 60 -0.99 -10.92 1.01
CA LYS A 60 0.41 -11.09 0.64
C LYS A 60 1.10 -11.98 1.68
N THR A 61 1.99 -12.83 1.20
CA THR A 61 2.73 -13.79 2.04
C THR A 61 4.22 -13.61 1.86
N ILE A 62 4.99 -13.74 2.93
CA ILE A 62 6.45 -13.72 2.95
C ILE A 62 6.97 -14.76 3.95
N VAL A 63 8.20 -15.23 3.78
CA VAL A 63 8.86 -16.12 4.74
C VAL A 63 9.99 -15.38 5.44
N THR A 64 10.16 -15.60 6.75
CA THR A 64 11.27 -15.01 7.50
C THR A 64 12.63 -15.55 7.03
N ASN A 65 13.61 -14.65 6.92
CA ASN A 65 14.98 -15.03 6.57
C ASN A 65 15.74 -15.67 7.75
N GLY A 66 17.04 -15.96 7.56
CA GLY A 66 17.90 -16.56 8.58
C GLY A 66 18.01 -15.78 9.90
N ALA A 67 17.77 -14.46 9.89
CA ALA A 67 17.73 -13.62 11.08
C ALA A 67 16.33 -13.49 11.69
N GLY A 68 15.34 -14.25 11.19
CA GLY A 68 13.94 -14.16 11.58
C GLY A 68 13.24 -12.90 11.05
N ILE A 69 13.86 -12.13 10.14
CA ILE A 69 13.33 -10.86 9.65
C ILE A 69 12.40 -11.10 8.46
N TYR A 70 11.31 -10.34 8.39
CA TYR A 70 10.43 -10.28 7.22
C TYR A 70 10.15 -8.83 6.79
N VAL A 71 9.95 -8.64 5.48
CA VAL A 71 9.65 -7.34 4.87
C VAL A 71 8.60 -7.52 3.78
N LEU A 72 7.47 -6.82 3.91
CA LEU A 72 6.37 -6.77 2.94
C LEU A 72 6.24 -5.33 2.41
N PRO A 73 6.93 -5.00 1.31
CA PRO A 73 6.86 -3.67 0.70
C PRO A 73 5.62 -3.53 -0.21
N PHE A 74 5.38 -2.30 -0.65
CA PHE A 74 4.36 -1.96 -1.66
C PHE A 74 2.95 -2.39 -1.25
N LEU A 75 2.63 -2.23 0.02
CA LEU A 75 1.28 -2.41 0.51
C LEU A 75 0.47 -1.15 0.25
N VAL A 76 -0.81 -1.33 -0.04
CA VAL A 76 -1.75 -0.21 -0.05
C VAL A 76 -1.94 0.21 1.41
N PRO A 77 -1.81 1.51 1.75
CA PRO A 77 -2.09 1.97 3.11
C PRO A 77 -3.49 1.53 3.58
N GLY A 78 -3.58 0.99 4.79
CA GLY A 78 -4.84 0.50 5.35
C GLY A 78 -4.64 -0.46 6.51
N THR A 79 -5.74 -1.05 6.98
CA THR A 79 -5.73 -2.01 8.08
C THR A 79 -5.43 -3.42 7.58
N TYR A 80 -4.53 -4.12 8.25
CA TYR A 80 -4.12 -5.49 7.91
C TYR A 80 -4.32 -6.45 9.08
N LYS A 81 -4.78 -7.66 8.77
CA LYS A 81 -4.73 -8.81 9.68
C LYS A 81 -3.51 -9.66 9.33
N ALA A 82 -2.65 -9.93 10.31
CA ALA A 82 -1.50 -10.80 10.14
C ALA A 82 -1.81 -12.22 10.68
N ARG A 83 -1.40 -13.24 9.93
CA ARG A 83 -1.37 -14.64 10.35
C ARG A 83 0.07 -15.13 10.25
N ILE A 84 0.54 -15.72 11.34
CA ILE A 84 1.90 -16.24 11.46
C ILE A 84 1.78 -17.75 11.54
N HIS A 85 2.47 -18.46 10.66
CA HIS A 85 2.47 -19.92 10.63
C HIS A 85 3.90 -20.43 10.44
N LYS A 86 4.38 -21.24 11.38
CA LYS A 86 5.58 -22.04 11.17
C LYS A 86 5.13 -23.44 10.79
N LYS A 87 5.46 -23.86 9.56
CA LYS A 87 5.24 -25.25 9.16
C LYS A 87 6.12 -26.12 10.07
N GLY A 88 5.50 -27.05 10.78
CA GLY A 88 6.19 -27.91 11.75
C GLY A 88 7.38 -28.61 11.11
N VAL A 89 8.51 -28.57 11.81
CA VAL A 89 9.56 -29.58 11.64
C VAL A 89 8.99 -30.86 12.30
N PRO A 90 9.09 -32.04 11.67
CA PRO A 90 8.63 -33.30 12.26
C PRO A 90 9.20 -33.55 13.66
#